data_AF-A0A660QSD4-F1
#
_entry.id   AF-A0A660QSD4-F1
#
_cell.length_a   1.000
_cell.length_b   1.000
_cell.length_c   1.000
_cell.angle_alpha   90.00
_cell.angle_beta   90.00
_cell.angle_gamma   90.00
#
_symmetry.space_group_name_H-M   'P 1'
#
loop_
_entity.id
_entity.type
_entity.pdbx_description
1 polymer ?
#
loop_
_entity_poly.entity_id
_entity_poly.type
_entity_poly.pdbx_seq_one_letter_code
_entity_poly.pdbx_strand_id
1 'polypeptide(L)'
;GSYNAPFELHGVDGALLENLVALNAQDGYGIQIIGCSSVEVVGCVIEGNIWGGVAYLCSGPNQLFRACTNMNFNFITNSVDTTVYVEDAYGLENDFVIDEGIAYTISNPALPQYVWYVEDEALAEDIADYFNIYFGGGYVVGIYPPAPVASLSVTGGFGTVHWNSERGRNYTVLFSTNLMTHAFESMTEVAGTGEAMEFEDSEVRDAAFYKVSVEH
;
A
#
# COMPACT_ATOMS: atom_id res chain seq x y z
N GLY A 1 -8.16 22.54 -4.62
CA GLY A 1 -8.85 21.40 -5.19
C GLY A 1 -8.78 21.31 -6.68
N SER A 2 -8.64 20.10 -7.17
CA SER A 2 -9.19 19.71 -8.47
C SER A 2 -10.71 19.56 -8.31
N TYR A 3 -11.51 20.12 -9.21
CA TYR A 3 -12.99 20.10 -9.13
C TYR A 3 -13.64 18.72 -9.31
N ASN A 4 -12.90 17.63 -9.11
CA ASN A 4 -13.24 16.34 -9.69
C ASN A 4 -13.52 15.24 -8.66
N ALA A 5 -13.41 15.53 -7.36
CA ALA A 5 -13.82 14.60 -6.31
C ALA A 5 -15.23 14.93 -5.79
N PRO A 6 -16.11 13.93 -5.60
CA PRO A 6 -17.38 14.09 -4.90
C PRO A 6 -17.25 14.79 -3.54
N PHE A 7 -16.18 14.47 -2.79
CA PHE A 7 -15.88 15.11 -1.51
C PHE A 7 -14.41 15.55 -1.46
N GLU A 8 -14.17 16.79 -1.07
CA GLU A 8 -12.83 17.34 -0.88
C GLU A 8 -12.74 18.07 0.46
N LEU A 9 -11.70 17.76 1.24
CA LEU A 9 -11.25 18.53 2.38
C LEU A 9 -9.87 19.11 2.11
N HIS A 10 -9.69 20.39 2.44
CA HIS A 10 -8.41 21.06 2.29
C HIS A 10 -8.11 21.91 3.53
N GLY A 11 -7.08 21.55 4.29
CA GLY A 11 -6.64 22.32 5.47
C GLY A 11 -7.53 22.19 6.69
N VAL A 12 -8.32 21.11 6.78
CA VAL A 12 -9.28 20.90 7.87
C VAL A 12 -8.72 19.91 8.88
N ASP A 13 -8.92 20.19 10.16
CA ASP A 13 -8.46 19.32 11.24
C ASP A 13 -9.65 18.75 12.03
N GLY A 14 -9.56 17.49 12.44
CA GLY A 14 -10.55 16.83 13.31
C GLY A 14 -11.91 16.56 12.65
N ALA A 15 -11.95 16.44 11.31
CA ALA A 15 -13.20 16.18 10.60
C ALA A 15 -13.57 14.69 10.62
N LEU A 16 -14.87 14.42 10.66
CA LEU A 16 -15.45 13.10 10.46
C LEU A 16 -16.20 13.08 9.12
N LEU A 17 -15.77 12.20 8.22
CA LEU A 17 -16.45 11.85 6.98
C LEU A 17 -17.13 10.50 7.17
N GLU A 18 -18.41 10.54 7.50
CA GLU A 18 -19.17 9.35 7.88
C GLU A 18 -20.31 9.06 6.90
N ASN A 19 -20.47 7.79 6.52
CA ASN A 19 -21.59 7.28 5.71
C ASN A 19 -21.77 8.00 4.36
N LEU A 20 -20.66 8.41 3.74
CA LEU A 20 -20.67 9.06 2.43
C LEU A 20 -20.76 8.04 1.30
N VAL A 21 -21.33 8.46 0.17
CA VAL A 21 -21.40 7.68 -1.07
C VAL A 21 -20.70 8.47 -2.17
N ALA A 22 -19.49 8.06 -2.55
CA ALA A 22 -18.61 8.75 -3.48
C ALA A 22 -18.39 7.91 -4.75
N LEU A 23 -19.16 8.20 -5.79
CA LEU A 23 -19.25 7.34 -6.98
C LEU A 23 -18.85 8.05 -8.27
N ASN A 24 -18.21 7.31 -9.17
CA ASN A 24 -18.08 7.63 -10.59
C ASN A 24 -17.42 8.97 -10.91
N ALA A 25 -16.46 9.42 -10.09
CA ALA A 25 -15.64 10.58 -10.38
C ALA A 25 -14.91 10.39 -11.73
N GLN A 26 -15.26 11.19 -12.73
CA GLN A 26 -14.79 11.02 -14.11
C GLN A 26 -13.36 11.52 -14.35
N ASP A 27 -12.80 12.28 -13.40
CA ASP A 27 -11.48 12.91 -13.53
C ASP A 27 -10.85 13.14 -12.14
N GLY A 28 -11.10 12.24 -11.20
CA GLY A 28 -10.77 12.48 -9.79
C GLY A 28 -10.82 11.24 -8.91
N TYR A 29 -10.53 11.46 -7.63
CA TYR A 29 -10.74 10.48 -6.57
C TYR A 29 -12.18 10.56 -6.05
N GLY A 30 -12.67 9.53 -5.37
CA GLY A 30 -13.95 9.60 -4.66
C GLY A 30 -13.91 10.62 -3.51
N ILE A 31 -12.86 10.58 -2.69
CA ILE A 31 -12.62 11.51 -1.58
C ILE A 31 -11.19 12.04 -1.66
N GLN A 32 -11.01 13.36 -1.57
CA GLN A 32 -9.70 14.00 -1.49
C GLN A 32 -9.50 14.67 -0.13
N ILE A 33 -8.38 14.39 0.53
CA ILE A 33 -7.99 14.96 1.82
C ILE A 33 -6.61 15.60 1.64
N ILE A 34 -6.55 16.93 1.72
CA ILE A 34 -5.38 17.71 1.32
C ILE A 34 -4.88 18.56 2.49
N GLY A 35 -3.66 18.29 2.98
CA GLY A 35 -3.04 19.07 4.06
C GLY A 35 -3.89 19.18 5.33
N CYS A 36 -4.55 18.10 5.72
CA CYS A 36 -5.46 18.03 6.87
C CYS A 36 -4.79 17.40 8.11
N SER A 37 -5.47 17.33 9.26
CA SER A 37 -5.00 16.54 10.39
C SER A 37 -6.13 15.80 11.09
N SER A 38 -5.91 14.56 11.51
CA SER A 38 -6.87 13.79 12.30
C SER A 38 -8.27 13.74 11.65
N VAL A 39 -8.30 13.43 10.34
CA VAL A 39 -9.56 13.23 9.61
C VAL A 39 -9.90 11.75 9.63
N GLU A 40 -11.12 11.42 10.04
CA GLU A 40 -11.63 10.06 10.06
C GLU A 40 -12.58 9.83 8.88
N VAL A 41 -12.42 8.69 8.19
CA VAL A 41 -13.30 8.24 7.11
C VAL A 41 -13.91 6.91 7.51
N VAL A 42 -15.23 6.84 7.66
CA VAL A 42 -15.90 5.67 8.23
C VAL A 42 -17.26 5.41 7.57
N GLY A 43 -17.58 4.14 7.32
CA GLY A 43 -18.87 3.73 6.75
C GLY A 43 -19.10 4.21 5.32
N CYS A 44 -18.06 4.64 4.61
CA CYS A 44 -18.21 5.20 3.27
C CYS A 44 -18.28 4.09 2.20
N VAL A 45 -19.02 4.37 1.13
CA VAL A 45 -19.05 3.57 -0.11
C VAL A 45 -18.41 4.38 -1.23
N ILE A 46 -17.32 3.87 -1.80
CA ILE A 46 -16.45 4.61 -2.70
C ILE A 46 -16.14 3.74 -3.92
N GLU A 47 -16.78 4.04 -5.06
CA GLU A 47 -16.75 3.12 -6.21
C GLU A 47 -16.65 3.83 -7.56
N GLY A 48 -15.96 3.20 -8.51
CA GLY A 48 -15.93 3.61 -9.92
C GLY A 48 -15.22 4.95 -10.21
N ASN A 49 -14.32 5.39 -9.33
CA ASN A 49 -13.62 6.67 -9.46
C ASN A 49 -12.30 6.51 -10.26
N ILE A 50 -12.04 7.40 -11.22
CA ILE A 50 -10.98 7.20 -12.23
C ILE A 50 -9.54 7.28 -11.69
N TRP A 51 -9.27 8.12 -10.67
CA TRP A 51 -7.92 8.21 -10.09
C TRP A 51 -7.71 7.34 -8.85
N GLY A 52 -8.80 6.83 -8.27
CA GLY A 52 -8.80 6.02 -7.05
C GLY A 52 -9.96 6.35 -6.12
N GLY A 53 -10.08 5.61 -5.03
CA GLY A 53 -11.12 5.80 -4.03
C GLY A 53 -10.86 7.02 -3.15
N VAL A 54 -9.78 6.99 -2.37
CA VAL A 54 -9.43 8.07 -1.42
C VAL A 54 -8.01 8.54 -1.69
N ALA A 55 -7.77 9.84 -1.65
CA ALA A 55 -6.43 10.41 -1.75
C ALA A 55 -6.06 11.27 -0.55
N TYR A 56 -4.87 11.03 0.01
CA TYR A 56 -4.23 11.85 1.02
C TYR A 56 -3.04 12.58 0.41
N LEU A 57 -3.17 13.90 0.25
CA LEU A 57 -2.23 14.71 -0.51
C LEU A 57 -1.64 15.83 0.34
N CYS A 58 -0.36 16.13 0.10
CA CYS A 58 0.22 17.36 0.62
C CYS A 58 -0.38 18.60 -0.07
N SER A 59 -0.68 19.65 0.70
CA SER A 59 -0.99 20.96 0.14
C SER A 59 0.31 21.65 -0.30
N GLY A 60 0.38 22.07 -1.57
CA GLY A 60 1.59 22.66 -2.15
C GLY A 60 1.99 24.05 -1.60
N PRO A 61 3.16 24.57 -2.01
CA PRO A 61 3.76 25.81 -1.48
C PRO A 61 2.98 27.08 -1.82
N ASN A 62 2.15 27.06 -2.87
CA ASN A 62 1.28 28.17 -3.24
C ASN A 62 -0.08 28.13 -2.50
N GLN A 63 -0.23 27.23 -1.52
CA GLN A 63 -1.42 27.02 -0.72
C GLN A 63 -1.03 26.98 0.78
N LEU A 64 -1.52 25.99 1.54
CA LEU A 64 -1.26 25.88 2.97
C LEU A 64 0.14 25.33 3.29
N PHE A 65 0.85 24.77 2.29
CA PHE A 65 2.16 24.15 2.46
C PHE A 65 2.21 23.19 3.66
N ARG A 66 1.35 22.18 3.60
CA ARG A 66 1.02 21.33 4.76
C ARG A 66 0.79 19.88 4.34
N ALA A 67 1.40 18.95 5.07
CA ALA A 67 1.14 17.52 4.95
C ALA A 67 -0.15 17.12 5.67
N CYS A 68 -0.72 15.99 5.28
CA CYS A 68 -1.69 15.29 6.12
C CYS A 68 -0.99 14.66 7.33
N THR A 69 -1.56 14.77 8.52
CA THR A 69 -0.96 14.24 9.76
C THR A 69 -1.96 13.46 10.60
N ASN A 70 -1.50 12.43 11.31
CA ASN A 70 -2.37 11.54 12.10
C ASN A 70 -3.54 11.02 11.25
N MET A 71 -3.24 10.56 10.04
CA MET A 71 -4.23 9.97 9.15
C MET A 71 -4.22 8.47 9.28
N ASN A 72 -5.42 7.91 9.26
CA ASN A 72 -5.58 6.49 9.10
C ASN A 72 -6.70 6.17 8.12
N PHE A 73 -6.64 4.97 7.56
CA PHE A 73 -7.72 4.40 6.78
C PHE A 73 -7.97 2.97 7.23
N ASN A 74 -9.25 2.60 7.33
CA ASN A 74 -9.66 1.27 7.70
C ASN A 74 -10.51 0.69 6.57
N PHE A 75 -10.00 -0.36 5.94
CA PHE A 75 -10.65 -1.05 4.84
C PHE A 75 -11.81 -1.94 5.31
N ILE A 76 -11.87 -2.31 6.59
CA ILE A 76 -12.99 -3.07 7.17
C ILE A 76 -14.23 -2.17 7.35
N THR A 77 -14.02 -0.89 7.68
CA THR A 77 -15.13 0.04 7.95
C THR A 77 -15.60 0.81 6.73
N ASN A 78 -14.92 0.70 5.58
CA ASN A 78 -15.26 1.39 4.34
C ASN A 78 -15.27 0.40 3.17
N SER A 79 -16.17 0.60 2.20
CA SER A 79 -16.18 -0.16 0.95
C SER A 79 -15.48 0.64 -0.14
N VAL A 80 -14.32 0.17 -0.59
CA VAL A 80 -13.52 0.83 -1.65
C VAL A 80 -13.18 -0.19 -2.73
N ASP A 81 -13.67 0.01 -3.96
CA ASP A 81 -13.43 -0.92 -5.09
C ASP A 81 -12.12 -0.65 -5.85
N THR A 82 -11.35 0.35 -5.40
CA THR A 82 -10.19 0.94 -6.06
C THR A 82 -9.12 1.26 -5.01
N THR A 83 -8.15 2.13 -5.34
CA THR A 83 -7.01 2.43 -4.48
C THR A 83 -7.29 3.51 -3.43
N VAL A 84 -6.63 3.39 -2.28
CA VAL A 84 -6.29 4.52 -1.41
C VAL A 84 -4.90 5.01 -1.81
N TYR A 85 -4.78 6.28 -2.16
CA TYR A 85 -3.56 6.89 -2.67
C TYR A 85 -2.98 7.88 -1.65
N VAL A 86 -1.67 7.85 -1.47
CA VAL A 86 -0.93 8.77 -0.60
C VAL A 86 0.22 9.38 -1.39
N GLU A 87 0.28 10.71 -1.38
CA GLU A 87 1.30 11.48 -2.11
C GLU A 87 2.02 12.48 -1.22
N ASP A 88 3.30 12.20 -0.99
CA ASP A 88 4.23 13.15 -0.40
C ASP A 88 4.68 14.16 -1.46
N ALA A 89 4.93 15.42 -1.05
CA ALA A 89 5.32 16.45 -2.00
C ALA A 89 6.06 17.62 -1.36
N TYR A 90 6.94 18.28 -2.12
CA TYR A 90 7.57 19.55 -1.76
C TYR A 90 8.29 19.58 -0.39
N GLY A 91 8.88 18.47 0.03
CA GLY A 91 9.54 18.35 1.35
C GLY A 91 8.56 18.18 2.52
N LEU A 92 7.32 17.82 2.21
CA LEU A 92 6.28 17.43 3.16
C LEU A 92 6.00 15.94 2.99
N GLU A 93 5.89 15.25 4.12
CA GLU A 93 5.60 13.81 4.21
C GLU A 93 4.26 13.65 4.93
N ASN A 94 3.33 12.91 4.33
CA ASN A 94 2.09 12.57 5.00
C ASN A 94 2.35 11.49 6.05
N ASP A 95 1.81 11.71 7.24
CA ASP A 95 1.76 10.70 8.28
C ASP A 95 0.43 9.93 8.14
N PHE A 96 0.54 8.73 7.57
CA PHE A 96 -0.58 7.87 7.18
C PHE A 96 -0.32 6.41 7.55
N VAL A 97 -1.35 5.73 8.05
CA VAL A 97 -1.34 4.30 8.34
C VAL A 97 -2.63 3.63 7.87
N ILE A 98 -2.58 2.35 7.51
CA ILE A 98 -3.79 1.51 7.47
C ILE A 98 -4.02 0.99 8.89
N ASP A 99 -5.16 1.34 9.49
CA ASP A 99 -5.48 1.00 10.88
C ASP A 99 -5.88 -0.47 11.02
N GLU A 100 -6.82 -0.91 10.17
CA GLU A 100 -7.22 -2.32 10.07
C GLU A 100 -7.58 -2.68 8.62
N GLY A 101 -7.49 -3.98 8.32
CA GLY A 101 -7.62 -4.54 6.97
C GLY A 101 -6.27 -4.99 6.41
N ILE A 102 -6.32 -5.88 5.41
CA ILE A 102 -5.14 -6.24 4.62
C ILE A 102 -5.15 -5.31 3.41
N ALA A 103 -4.04 -4.61 3.19
CA ALA A 103 -3.88 -3.81 1.98
C ALA A 103 -2.61 -4.23 1.24
N TYR A 104 -2.71 -4.47 -0.06
CA TYR A 104 -1.56 -4.54 -0.94
C TYR A 104 -1.06 -3.13 -1.24
N THR A 105 0.22 -2.90 -0.98
CA THR A 105 0.90 -1.64 -1.26
C THR A 105 1.57 -1.70 -2.61
N ILE A 106 1.28 -0.72 -3.47
CA ILE A 106 1.93 -0.54 -4.76
C ILE A 106 2.83 0.70 -4.64
N SER A 107 4.11 0.55 -4.95
CA SER A 107 5.06 1.66 -4.87
C SER A 107 6.18 1.50 -5.89
N ASN A 108 6.83 2.60 -6.27
CA ASN A 108 8.03 2.56 -7.10
C ASN A 108 9.23 3.05 -6.27
N PRO A 109 10.29 2.25 -6.08
CA PRO A 109 11.48 2.67 -5.32
C PRO A 109 12.16 3.93 -5.89
N ALA A 110 11.99 4.23 -7.17
CA ALA A 110 12.49 5.46 -7.79
C ALA A 110 11.59 6.68 -7.54
N LEU A 111 10.34 6.46 -7.12
CA LEU A 111 9.34 7.49 -6.79
C LEU A 111 8.65 7.16 -5.47
N PRO A 112 9.39 7.10 -4.34
CA PRO A 112 8.86 6.65 -3.06
C PRO A 112 7.75 7.56 -2.50
N GLN A 113 7.62 8.77 -3.03
CA GLN A 113 6.59 9.72 -2.64
C GLN A 113 5.17 9.33 -3.10
N TYR A 114 5.04 8.34 -3.99
CA TYR A 114 3.75 7.87 -4.50
C TYR A 114 3.47 6.45 -4.03
N VAL A 115 2.43 6.29 -3.22
CA VAL A 115 2.05 4.99 -2.65
C VAL A 115 0.56 4.76 -2.82
N TRP A 116 0.19 3.58 -3.30
CA TRP A 116 -1.20 3.15 -3.39
C TRP A 116 -1.43 1.93 -2.52
N TYR A 117 -2.63 1.81 -1.98
CA TYR A 117 -3.09 0.71 -1.14
C TYR A 117 -4.41 0.17 -1.70
N VAL A 118 -4.59 -1.15 -1.73
CA VAL A 118 -5.81 -1.79 -2.23
C VAL A 118 -6.03 -3.13 -1.54
N GLU A 119 -7.27 -3.57 -1.30
CA GLU A 119 -7.52 -4.84 -0.57
C GLU A 119 -7.26 -6.10 -1.42
N ASP A 120 -7.33 -5.96 -2.74
CA ASP A 120 -7.29 -7.09 -3.68
C ASP A 120 -5.91 -7.22 -4.35
N GLU A 121 -5.33 -8.42 -4.27
CA GLU A 121 -3.98 -8.73 -4.80
C GLU A 121 -3.94 -8.61 -6.32
N ALA A 122 -4.93 -9.15 -7.01
CA ALA A 122 -4.97 -9.16 -8.47
C ALA A 122 -5.12 -7.75 -9.02
N LEU A 123 -5.97 -6.93 -8.41
CA LEU A 123 -6.07 -5.50 -8.74
C LEU A 123 -4.76 -4.76 -8.45
N ALA A 124 -4.05 -5.10 -7.38
CA ALA A 124 -2.75 -4.50 -7.10
C ALA A 124 -1.71 -4.81 -8.19
N GLU A 125 -1.65 -6.07 -8.64
CA GLU A 125 -0.79 -6.52 -9.73
C GLU A 125 -1.15 -5.83 -11.05
N ASP A 126 -2.45 -5.77 -11.40
CA ASP A 126 -2.94 -5.09 -12.60
C ASP A 126 -2.55 -3.59 -12.62
N ILE A 127 -2.66 -2.91 -11.48
CA ILE A 127 -2.28 -1.51 -11.34
C ILE A 127 -0.76 -1.33 -11.44
N ALA A 128 0.02 -2.20 -10.79
CA ALA A 128 1.48 -2.16 -10.86
C ALA A 128 1.98 -2.37 -12.30
N ASP A 129 1.40 -3.33 -13.03
CA ASP A 129 1.70 -3.58 -14.45
C ASP A 129 1.33 -2.39 -15.33
N TYR A 130 0.15 -1.81 -15.11
CA TYR A 130 -0.26 -0.59 -15.79
C TYR A 130 0.77 0.53 -15.54
N PHE A 131 1.16 0.79 -14.30
CA PHE A 131 2.14 1.83 -14.00
C PHE A 131 3.53 1.54 -14.55
N ASN A 132 3.96 0.27 -14.55
CA ASN A 132 5.22 -0.14 -15.18
C ASN A 132 5.25 0.22 -16.67
N ILE A 133 4.16 -0.01 -17.40
CA ILE A 133 4.05 0.33 -18.83
C ILE A 133 4.06 1.84 -19.05
N TYR A 134 3.27 2.60 -18.28
CA TYR A 134 3.05 4.03 -18.53
C TYR A 134 4.15 4.95 -17.98
N PHE A 135 4.81 4.56 -16.88
CA PHE A 135 5.77 5.41 -16.18
C PHE A 135 7.22 4.92 -16.26
N GLY A 136 7.50 3.82 -16.97
CA GLY A 136 8.86 3.39 -17.28
C GLY A 136 9.50 2.42 -16.27
N GLY A 137 8.68 1.63 -15.58
CA GLY A 137 9.12 0.47 -14.80
C GLY A 137 9.60 0.78 -13.38
N GLY A 138 9.42 -0.20 -12.49
CA GLY A 138 9.92 -0.18 -11.10
C GLY A 138 8.83 -0.31 -10.02
N TYR A 139 7.55 -0.40 -10.40
CA TYR A 139 6.48 -0.60 -9.43
C TYR A 139 6.49 -2.02 -8.89
N VAL A 140 6.40 -2.13 -7.57
CA VAL A 140 6.35 -3.39 -6.81
C VAL A 140 5.08 -3.45 -5.99
N VAL A 141 4.56 -4.66 -5.81
CA VAL A 141 3.44 -4.96 -4.92
C VAL A 141 3.98 -5.60 -3.64
N GLY A 142 3.57 -5.06 -2.49
CA GLY A 142 3.83 -5.60 -1.15
C GLY A 142 2.53 -5.68 -0.34
N ILE A 143 2.59 -6.16 0.91
CA ILE A 143 1.43 -6.23 1.81
C ILE A 143 1.65 -5.27 2.99
N TYR A 144 0.57 -4.61 3.44
CA TYR A 144 0.51 -3.68 4.57
C TYR A 144 -0.47 -4.16 5.66
N PRO A 145 -0.13 -3.95 6.95
CA PRO A 145 1.23 -3.64 7.43
C PRO A 145 2.15 -4.77 6.97
N PRO A 146 3.47 -4.54 6.77
CA PRO A 146 4.36 -5.57 6.29
C PRO A 146 4.28 -6.80 7.19
N ALA A 147 3.54 -7.79 6.72
CA ALA A 147 3.33 -9.06 7.39
C ALA A 147 3.75 -10.14 6.40
N PRO A 148 4.97 -10.66 6.52
CA PRO A 148 6.12 -10.13 7.22
C PRO A 148 7.32 -10.17 6.26
N VAL A 149 7.61 -9.08 5.57
CA VAL A 149 8.94 -8.88 4.95
C VAL A 149 9.31 -7.44 5.18
N ALA A 150 10.36 -7.23 5.96
CA ALA A 150 10.94 -5.94 6.27
C ALA A 150 11.86 -5.45 5.14
N SER A 151 12.49 -6.35 4.40
CA SER A 151 13.25 -6.03 3.18
C SER A 151 13.62 -7.28 2.38
N LEU A 152 13.70 -7.17 1.06
CA LEU A 152 14.29 -8.16 0.16
C LEU A 152 15.61 -7.62 -0.40
N SER A 153 16.67 -8.41 -0.38
CA SER A 153 17.94 -8.08 -1.04
C SER A 153 18.42 -9.22 -1.93
N VAL A 154 19.15 -8.90 -2.99
CA VAL A 154 19.73 -9.89 -3.91
C VAL A 154 21.23 -9.64 -4.01
N THR A 155 22.04 -10.61 -3.57
CA THR A 155 23.50 -10.53 -3.63
C THR A 155 24.04 -11.75 -4.36
N GLY A 156 24.75 -11.52 -5.48
CA GLY A 156 25.37 -12.61 -6.23
C GLY A 156 24.40 -13.64 -6.83
N GLY A 157 23.11 -13.30 -6.98
CA GLY A 157 22.07 -14.18 -7.50
C GLY A 157 21.32 -15.00 -6.44
N PHE A 158 21.66 -14.84 -5.16
CA PHE A 158 20.91 -15.39 -4.03
C PHE A 158 19.92 -14.35 -3.49
N GLY A 159 18.67 -14.77 -3.26
CA GLY A 159 17.65 -13.93 -2.65
C GLY A 159 17.70 -14.04 -1.13
N THR A 160 17.81 -12.91 -0.45
CA THR A 160 17.76 -12.83 1.02
C THR A 160 16.50 -12.06 1.44
N VAL A 161 15.64 -12.72 2.21
CA VAL A 161 14.39 -12.18 2.73
C VAL A 161 14.58 -11.87 4.22
N HIS A 162 14.32 -10.64 4.62
CA HIS A 162 14.33 -10.23 6.02
C HIS A 162 12.93 -9.87 6.47
N TRP A 163 12.54 -10.26 7.69
CA TRP A 163 11.24 -9.91 8.25
C TRP A 163 11.26 -9.71 9.75
N ASN A 164 10.34 -8.88 10.26
CA ASN A 164 10.11 -8.80 11.69
C ASN A 164 9.14 -9.91 12.11
N SER A 165 9.50 -10.65 13.15
CA SER A 165 8.68 -11.76 13.65
C SER A 165 8.03 -11.44 14.99
N GLU A 166 6.94 -12.14 15.28
CA GLU A 166 6.25 -12.12 16.56
C GLU A 166 6.50 -13.43 17.30
N ARG A 167 6.72 -13.36 18.61
CA ARG A 167 6.87 -14.56 19.44
C ARG A 167 5.58 -15.36 19.44
N GLY A 168 5.67 -16.64 19.05
CA GLY A 168 4.53 -17.57 19.05
C GLY A 168 3.75 -17.66 17.75
N ARG A 169 4.19 -16.95 16.69
CA ARG A 169 3.72 -17.13 15.32
C ARG A 169 4.63 -18.09 14.57
N ASN A 170 4.08 -18.85 13.62
CA ASN A 170 4.86 -19.62 12.66
C ASN A 170 4.87 -18.89 11.32
N TYR A 171 6.03 -18.92 10.67
CA TYR A 171 6.28 -18.28 9.39
C TYR A 171 6.70 -19.32 8.37
N THR A 172 6.17 -19.23 7.15
CA THR A 172 6.57 -20.09 6.03
C THR A 172 7.13 -19.23 4.93
N VAL A 173 8.41 -19.40 4.61
CA VAL A 173 9.00 -18.75 3.44
C VAL A 173 8.59 -19.54 2.21
N LEU A 174 7.96 -18.85 1.28
CA LEU A 174 7.47 -19.35 0.03
C LEU A 174 8.27 -18.72 -1.11
N PHE A 175 8.47 -19.46 -2.20
CA PHE A 175 9.05 -18.90 -3.41
C PHE A 175 8.29 -19.35 -4.66
N SER A 176 8.43 -18.60 -5.75
CA SER A 176 7.99 -18.99 -7.09
C SER A 176 9.01 -18.54 -8.13
N THR A 177 9.18 -19.28 -9.22
CA THR A 177 9.93 -18.82 -10.40
C THR A 177 9.01 -18.34 -11.53
N ASN A 178 7.69 -18.38 -11.32
CA ASN A 178 6.69 -18.01 -12.31
C ASN A 178 5.41 -17.48 -11.63
N LEU A 179 5.29 -16.15 -11.54
CA LEU A 179 4.12 -15.51 -10.96
C LEU A 179 2.83 -15.81 -11.72
N MET A 180 2.87 -16.04 -13.04
CA MET A 180 1.66 -16.35 -13.83
C MET A 180 0.90 -17.59 -13.34
N THR A 181 1.57 -18.48 -12.62
CA THR A 181 0.98 -19.72 -12.11
C THR A 181 0.58 -19.65 -10.65
N HIS A 182 1.02 -18.62 -9.92
CA HIS A 182 0.89 -18.49 -8.45
C HIS A 182 1.25 -19.76 -7.67
N ALA A 183 2.07 -20.64 -8.26
CA ALA A 183 2.51 -21.89 -7.66
C ALA A 183 3.69 -21.59 -6.72
N PHE A 184 3.36 -21.07 -5.54
CA PHE A 184 4.33 -20.84 -4.48
C PHE A 184 4.66 -22.17 -3.79
N GLU A 185 5.95 -22.45 -3.69
CA GLU A 185 6.48 -23.64 -3.02
C GLU A 185 7.09 -23.24 -1.67
N SER A 186 6.87 -24.08 -0.66
CA SER A 186 7.44 -23.87 0.68
C SER A 186 8.94 -24.20 0.71
N MET A 187 9.75 -23.22 1.11
CA MET A 187 11.18 -23.41 1.35
C MET A 187 11.46 -23.86 2.78
N THR A 188 10.86 -23.16 3.75
CA THR A 188 11.09 -23.44 5.17
C THR A 188 9.95 -22.91 6.04
N GLU A 189 9.72 -23.59 7.15
CA GLU A 189 8.90 -23.12 8.26
C GLU A 189 9.82 -22.68 9.41
N VAL A 190 9.54 -21.52 10.00
CA VAL A 190 10.35 -20.96 11.08
C VAL A 190 9.45 -20.36 12.15
N ALA A 191 9.70 -20.72 13.41
CA ALA A 191 8.99 -20.13 14.55
C ALA A 191 9.50 -18.71 14.82
N GLY A 192 8.56 -17.79 15.00
CA GLY A 192 8.83 -16.40 15.31
C GLY A 192 9.47 -16.21 16.66
N THR A 193 10.48 -15.34 16.70
CA THR A 193 11.28 -15.09 17.90
C THR A 193 10.86 -13.82 18.62
N GLY A 194 10.15 -12.91 17.95
CA GLY A 194 9.90 -11.54 18.41
C GLY A 194 10.92 -10.53 17.90
N GLU A 195 11.91 -10.97 17.12
CA GLU A 195 13.00 -10.16 16.57
C GLU A 195 13.00 -10.24 15.03
N ALA A 196 13.90 -9.48 14.39
CA ALA A 196 14.18 -9.61 12.97
C ALA A 196 14.72 -11.01 12.64
N MET A 197 14.21 -11.57 11.55
CA MET A 197 14.53 -12.88 11.00
C MET A 197 15.00 -12.73 9.56
N GLU A 198 15.76 -13.73 9.10
CA GLU A 198 16.38 -13.74 7.79
C GLU A 198 16.29 -15.15 7.18
N PHE A 199 16.10 -15.20 5.87
CA PHE A 199 16.19 -16.41 5.06
C PHE A 199 17.01 -16.10 3.82
N GLU A 200 18.04 -16.90 3.56
CA GLU A 200 18.83 -16.86 2.33
C GLU A 200 18.47 -18.08 1.48
N ASP A 201 18.09 -17.86 0.21
CA ASP A 201 17.95 -18.96 -0.74
C ASP A 201 19.32 -19.59 -0.99
N SER A 202 19.41 -20.91 -0.82
CA SER A 202 20.64 -21.67 -1.09
C SER A 202 20.93 -21.88 -2.57
N GLU A 203 19.97 -21.56 -3.45
CA GLU A 203 20.07 -21.75 -4.90
C GLU A 203 20.18 -20.41 -5.62
N VAL A 204 21.05 -20.36 -6.64
CA VAL A 204 21.08 -19.24 -7.57
C VAL A 204 19.93 -19.41 -8.56
N ARG A 205 19.05 -18.41 -8.62
CA ARG A 205 17.89 -18.41 -9.52
C ARG A 205 17.93 -17.20 -10.44
N ASP A 206 17.72 -17.42 -11.73
CA ASP A 206 17.66 -16.35 -12.74
C ASP A 206 16.45 -15.43 -12.52
N ALA A 207 15.36 -15.96 -11.95
CA ALA A 207 14.19 -15.23 -11.50
C ALA A 207 13.49 -15.98 -10.36
N ALA A 208 13.26 -15.30 -9.24
CA ALA A 208 12.49 -15.83 -8.12
C ALA A 208 11.75 -14.73 -7.37
N PHE A 209 10.57 -15.07 -6.88
CA PHE A 209 9.68 -14.22 -6.10
C PHE A 209 9.55 -14.86 -4.73
N TYR A 210 9.61 -14.06 -3.66
CA TYR A 210 9.55 -14.57 -2.29
C TYR A 210 8.37 -13.96 -1.55
N LYS A 211 7.72 -14.78 -0.73
CA LYS A 211 6.66 -14.37 0.20
C LYS A 211 6.93 -15.04 1.53
N VAL A 212 6.63 -14.37 2.64
CA VAL A 212 6.57 -15.04 3.94
C VAL A 212 5.11 -15.08 4.35
N SER A 213 4.59 -16.28 4.57
CA SER A 213 3.24 -16.52 5.06
C SER A 213 3.27 -16.63 6.57
N VAL A 214 2.25 -16.15 7.27
CA VAL A 214 2.06 -16.35 8.71
C VAL A 214 0.96 -17.38 8.88
N GLU A 215 1.23 -18.46 9.62
CA GLU A 215 0.17 -19.40 9.98
C GLU A 215 -0.64 -18.83 11.15
N HIS A 216 -1.98 -18.87 11.02
CA HIS A 216 -2.92 -18.39 12.02
C HIS A 216 -3.12 -19.36 13.17
#